data_AF-A0A4Q3Y6Q5-F1
#
_entry.id   AF-A0A4Q3Y6Q5-F1
#
_cell.length_a   1.000
_cell.length_b   1.000
_cell.length_c   1.000
_cell.angle_alpha   90.00
_cell.angle_beta   90.00
_cell.angle_gamma   90.00
#
_symmetry.space_group_name_H-M   'P 1'
#
loop_
_entity.id
_entity.type
_entity.pdbx_description
1 polymer ?
#
loop_
_entity_poly.entity_id
_entity_poly.type
_entity_poly.pdbx_seq_one_letter_code
_entity_poly.pdbx_strand_id
1 'polypeptide(L)'
;MPRWLDKIAERRMLKARAEGKLQGLSCEGKPLPQRPGDAFVDPGEAVGFRIMAEAGALPEEITIKRQIEAVKTRLAGLIDPVDRKAVMAEVSRLQTKLAMAEEARRKFLRD
;
A
#
# COMPACT_ATOMS: atom_id res chain seq x y z
N MET A 1 -27.35 -17.88 8.74
CA MET A 1 -25.99 -18.45 8.86
C MET A 1 -26.09 -19.93 9.22
N PRO A 2 -25.34 -20.84 8.58
CA PRO A 2 -25.40 -22.27 8.86
C PRO A 2 -24.80 -22.60 10.25
N ARG A 3 -25.64 -23.10 11.17
CA ARG A 3 -25.31 -23.39 12.59
C ARG A 3 -24.17 -24.40 12.82
N TRP A 4 -23.70 -25.07 11.77
CA TRP A 4 -22.57 -26.01 11.84
C TRP A 4 -21.21 -25.31 11.74
N LEU A 5 -21.13 -24.22 10.97
CA LEU A 5 -19.90 -23.40 10.87
C LEU A 5 -19.56 -22.77 12.22
N ASP A 6 -20.58 -22.27 12.92
CA ASP A 6 -20.44 -21.69 14.26
C ASP A 6 -19.82 -22.69 15.25
N LYS A 7 -20.28 -23.95 15.24
CA LYS A 7 -19.74 -25.02 16.09
C LYS A 7 -18.29 -25.36 15.76
N ILE A 8 -17.90 -25.30 14.49
CA ILE A 8 -16.50 -25.53 14.08
C ILE A 8 -15.63 -24.35 14.49
N ALA A 9 -16.09 -23.13 14.28
CA ALA A 9 -15.41 -21.91 14.69
C ALA A 9 -15.16 -21.91 16.19
N GLU A 10 -16.18 -22.18 16.99
CA GLU A 10 -16.09 -22.23 18.45
C GLU A 10 -15.09 -23.29 18.95
N ARG A 11 -15.13 -24.50 18.39
CA ARG A 11 -14.14 -25.55 18.71
C ARG A 11 -12.71 -25.12 18.37
N ARG A 12 -12.50 -24.43 17.24
CA ARG A 12 -11.17 -23.92 16.86
C ARG A 12 -10.69 -22.81 17.79
N MET A 13 -11.57 -21.88 18.17
CA MET A 13 -11.25 -20.81 19.12
C MET A 13 -10.87 -21.38 20.50
N LEU A 14 -11.65 -22.33 21.02
CA LEU A 14 -11.38 -22.98 22.31
C LEU A 14 -10.04 -23.73 22.30
N LYS A 15 -9.74 -24.46 21.22
CA LYS A 15 -8.44 -25.13 21.04
C LYS A 15 -7.29 -24.12 21.03
N ALA A 16 -7.38 -23.06 20.23
CA ALA A 16 -6.34 -22.02 20.16
C ALA A 16 -6.11 -21.33 21.51
N ARG A 17 -7.18 -21.11 22.28
CA ARG A 17 -7.10 -20.56 23.65
C ARG A 17 -6.36 -21.52 24.59
N ALA A 18 -6.69 -22.81 24.57
CA ALA A 18 -6.04 -23.82 25.39
C ALA A 18 -4.55 -23.99 25.05
N GLU A 19 -4.19 -23.83 23.78
CA GLU A 19 -2.80 -23.85 23.29
C GLU A 19 -2.04 -22.53 23.55
N GLY A 20 -2.66 -21.53 24.18
CA GLY A 20 -2.04 -20.23 24.47
C GLY A 20 -1.80 -19.35 23.24
N LYS A 21 -2.28 -19.74 22.05
CA LYS A 21 -2.08 -19.02 20.78
C LYS A 21 -2.76 -17.65 20.70
N LEU A 22 -3.62 -17.35 21.66
CA LEU A 22 -4.37 -16.09 21.76
C LEU A 22 -3.76 -15.12 22.79
N GLN A 23 -2.61 -15.44 23.38
CA GLN A 23 -1.88 -14.63 24.34
C GLN A 23 -0.44 -14.39 23.85
N GLY A 24 0.19 -13.30 24.27
CA GLY A 24 1.53 -12.89 23.84
C GLY A 24 1.59 -12.40 22.39
N LEU A 25 0.48 -11.89 21.83
CA LEU A 25 0.48 -11.40 20.45
C LEU A 25 1.33 -10.11 20.35
N SER A 26 1.99 -9.92 19.20
CA SER A 26 2.89 -8.78 18.97
C SER A 26 2.26 -7.39 19.20
N CYS A 27 0.93 -7.31 19.08
CA CYS A 27 0.12 -6.11 19.26
C CYS A 27 -0.84 -6.20 20.45
N GLU A 28 -0.70 -7.19 21.34
CA GLU A 28 -1.58 -7.33 22.51
C GLU A 28 -1.47 -6.11 23.43
N GLY A 29 -2.61 -5.53 23.79
CA GLY A 29 -2.69 -4.33 24.63
C GLY A 29 -2.25 -3.03 23.96
N LYS A 30 -1.76 -3.05 22.72
CA LYS A 30 -1.36 -1.84 21.98
C LYS A 30 -2.59 -1.18 21.34
N PRO A 31 -2.61 0.16 21.24
CA PRO A 31 -3.65 0.85 20.50
C PRO A 31 -3.65 0.38 19.03
N LEU A 32 -4.84 0.38 18.42
CA LEU A 32 -4.94 0.11 16.99
C LEU A 32 -4.09 1.13 16.22
N PRO A 33 -3.34 0.69 15.20
CA PRO A 33 -2.55 1.61 14.38
C PRO A 33 -3.46 2.62 13.70
N GLN A 34 -3.13 3.90 13.81
CA GLN A 34 -3.85 4.97 13.12
C GLN A 34 -3.60 4.87 11.62
N ARG A 35 -4.66 4.65 10.85
CA ARG A 35 -4.60 4.48 9.39
C ARG A 35 -5.63 5.40 8.73
N PRO A 36 -5.36 6.72 8.70
CA PRO A 36 -6.28 7.68 8.09
C PRO A 36 -6.50 7.45 6.59
N GLY A 37 -5.56 6.80 5.90
CA GLY A 37 -5.70 6.43 4.48
C GLY A 37 -6.73 5.33 4.22
N ASP A 38 -6.88 4.36 5.13
CA ASP A 38 -7.81 3.23 4.99
C ASP A 38 -9.30 3.69 5.04
N ALA A 39 -9.56 4.88 5.58
CA ALA A 39 -10.91 5.44 5.68
C ALA A 39 -11.49 5.91 4.34
N PHE A 40 -10.65 6.10 3.32
CA PHE A 40 -11.04 6.65 2.02
C PHE A 40 -11.06 5.61 0.89
N VAL A 41 -10.80 4.33 1.21
CA VAL A 41 -10.77 3.23 0.25
C VAL A 41 -11.69 2.09 0.70
N ASP A 42 -12.13 1.29 -0.26
CA ASP A 42 -12.97 0.12 0.03
C ASP A 42 -12.26 -0.83 1.01
N PRO A 43 -12.98 -1.48 1.95
CA PRO A 43 -12.38 -2.40 2.92
C PRO A 43 -11.53 -3.51 2.30
N GLY A 44 -11.89 -3.99 1.11
CA GLY A 44 -11.09 -4.97 0.36
C GLY A 44 -9.76 -4.40 -0.11
N GLU A 45 -9.75 -3.16 -0.59
CA GLU A 45 -8.54 -2.48 -1.02
C GLU A 45 -7.62 -2.16 0.18
N ALA A 46 -8.21 -1.73 1.30
CA ALA A 46 -7.49 -1.54 2.55
C ALA A 46 -6.80 -2.83 3.02
N VAL A 47 -7.47 -3.99 2.91
CA VAL A 47 -6.85 -5.30 3.22
C VAL A 47 -5.68 -5.59 2.26
N GLY A 48 -5.86 -5.35 0.97
CA GLY A 48 -4.79 -5.53 -0.03
C GLY A 48 -3.57 -4.67 0.26
N PHE A 49 -3.77 -3.40 0.62
CA PHE A 49 -2.69 -2.51 1.05
C PHE A 49 -1.95 -3.02 2.29
N ARG A 50 -2.68 -3.59 3.27
CA ARG A 50 -2.06 -4.17 4.46
C ARG A 50 -1.17 -5.36 4.12
N ILE A 51 -1.67 -6.28 3.29
CA ILE A 51 -0.90 -7.47 2.89
C ILE A 51 0.38 -7.05 2.15
N MET A 52 0.29 -6.07 1.24
CA MET A 52 1.47 -5.55 0.53
C MET A 52 2.46 -4.84 1.46
N ALA A 53 1.97 -3.99 2.38
CA ALA A 53 2.81 -3.27 3.33
C ALA A 53 3.50 -4.21 4.33
N GLU A 54 2.79 -5.22 4.83
CA GLU A 54 3.33 -6.26 5.73
C GLU A 54 4.37 -7.14 5.01
N ALA A 55 4.21 -7.38 3.71
CA ALA A 55 5.19 -8.08 2.87
C ALA A 55 6.40 -7.22 2.47
N GLY A 56 6.42 -5.93 2.85
CA GLY A 56 7.48 -5.00 2.44
C GLY A 56 7.44 -4.61 0.96
N ALA A 57 6.36 -4.96 0.25
CA ALA A 57 6.17 -4.59 -1.15
C ALA A 57 5.77 -3.12 -1.22
N LEU A 58 6.73 -2.25 -1.52
CA LEU A 58 6.46 -0.86 -1.86
C LEU A 58 5.93 -0.83 -3.32
N PRO A 59 4.71 -0.34 -3.60
CA PRO A 59 4.25 -0.18 -4.97
C PRO A 59 5.24 0.67 -5.78
N GLU A 60 5.52 0.27 -7.02
CA GLU A 60 6.43 1.01 -7.92
C GLU A 60 6.00 2.47 -8.11
N GLU A 61 4.72 2.76 -7.93
CA GLU A 61 4.14 4.10 -7.93
C GLU A 61 4.80 5.03 -6.91
N ILE A 62 5.12 4.52 -5.72
CA ILE A 62 5.70 5.31 -4.62
C ILE A 62 7.15 5.68 -4.95
N THR A 63 7.94 4.75 -5.48
CA THR A 63 9.32 5.02 -5.91
C THR A 63 9.35 6.00 -7.08
N ILE A 64 8.46 5.86 -8.07
CA ILE A 64 8.36 6.81 -9.19
C ILE A 64 7.91 8.19 -8.71
N LYS A 65 6.94 8.29 -7.79
CA LYS A 65 6.51 9.58 -7.20
C LYS A 65 7.66 10.28 -6.49
N ARG A 66 8.49 9.56 -5.74
CA ARG A 66 9.71 10.11 -5.11
C ARG A 66 10.71 10.62 -6.15
N GLN A 67 10.91 9.89 -7.24
CA GLN A 67 11.79 10.32 -8.34
C GLN A 67 11.27 11.60 -9.01
N ILE A 68 9.96 11.71 -9.27
CA ILE A 68 9.34 12.90 -9.84
C ILE A 68 9.60 14.13 -8.95
N GLU A 69 9.41 14.01 -7.64
CA GLU A 69 9.66 15.12 -6.71
C GLU A 69 11.14 15.53 -6.65
N ALA A 70 12.07 14.57 -6.70
CA ALA A 70 13.49 14.87 -6.79
C ALA A 70 13.85 15.63 -8.08
N VAL A 71 13.31 15.20 -9.23
CA VAL A 71 13.56 15.84 -10.53
C VAL A 71 12.91 17.23 -10.60
N LYS A 72 11.72 17.43 -10.03
CA LYS A 72 11.08 18.75 -9.92
C LYS A 72 11.89 19.70 -9.05
N THR A 73 12.44 19.21 -7.94
CA THR A 73 13.31 20.02 -7.07
C THR A 73 14.56 20.47 -7.83
N ARG A 74 15.16 19.58 -8.63
CA ARG A 74 16.27 19.92 -9.53
C ARG A 74 15.87 20.95 -10.59
N LEU A 75 14.68 20.81 -11.18
CA LEU A 75 14.15 21.75 -12.17
C LEU A 75 13.98 23.17 -11.60
N ALA A 76 13.58 23.28 -10.32
CA ALA A 76 13.41 24.58 -9.66
C ALA A 76 14.73 25.35 -9.50
N GLY A 77 15.86 24.65 -9.38
CA GLY A 77 17.19 25.24 -9.26
C GLY A 77 17.88 25.58 -10.59
N LEU A 78 17.31 25.19 -11.73
CA LEU A 78 17.91 25.41 -13.05
C LEU A 78 17.48 26.75 -13.66
N ILE A 79 18.46 27.53 -14.12
CA ILE A 79 18.28 28.84 -14.75
C ILE A 79 18.42 28.74 -16.28
N ASP A 80 19.28 27.85 -16.77
CA ASP A 80 19.51 27.67 -18.21
C ASP A 80 18.27 27.07 -18.91
N PRO A 81 17.71 27.73 -19.94
CA PRO A 81 16.55 27.23 -20.68
C PRO A 81 16.78 25.88 -21.37
N VAL A 82 18.00 25.54 -21.80
CA VAL A 82 18.32 24.27 -22.46
C VAL A 82 18.27 23.13 -21.45
N ASP A 83 18.92 23.31 -20.30
CA ASP A 83 18.91 22.32 -19.22
C ASP A 83 17.53 22.14 -18.61
N ARG A 84 16.76 23.23 -18.45
CA ARG A 84 15.37 23.15 -17.99
C ARG A 84 14.52 22.30 -18.93
N LYS A 85 14.68 22.44 -20.24
CA LYS A 85 13.92 21.65 -21.23
C LYS A 85 14.27 20.16 -21.15
N ALA A 86 15.55 19.82 -20.97
CA ALA A 86 15.98 18.44 -20.80
C ALA A 86 15.37 17.81 -19.53
N VAL A 87 15.41 18.53 -18.40
CA VAL A 87 14.84 18.06 -17.13
C VAL A 87 13.31 17.97 -17.18
N MET A 88 12.63 18.89 -17.87
CA MET A 88 11.17 18.78 -18.09
C MET A 88 10.80 17.52 -18.88
N ALA A 89 11.57 17.16 -19.90
CA ALA A 89 11.34 15.91 -20.65
C ALA A 89 11.52 14.67 -19.76
N GLU A 90 12.44 14.70 -18.81
CA GLU A 90 12.61 13.64 -17.81
C GLU A 90 11.40 13.53 -16.87
N VAL A 91 10.87 14.66 -16.38
CA VAL A 91 9.62 14.68 -15.59
C VAL A 91 8.47 14.06 -16.37
N SER A 92 8.28 14.45 -17.64
CA SER A 92 7.20 13.89 -18.48
C SER A 92 7.34 12.38 -18.67
N ARG A 93 8.55 11.87 -18.90
CA ARG A 93 8.80 10.42 -19.00
C ARG A 93 8.44 9.67 -17.71
N LEU A 94 8.82 10.23 -16.55
CA LEU A 94 8.48 9.63 -15.26
C LEU A 94 6.97 9.66 -14.98
N GLN A 95 6.27 10.74 -15.38
CA GLN A 95 4.82 10.82 -15.29
C GLN A 95 4.13 9.78 -16.17
N THR A 96 4.61 9.53 -17.38
CA THR A 96 4.09 8.46 -18.24
C THR A 96 4.27 7.08 -17.59
N LYS A 97 5.45 6.80 -17.01
CA LYS A 97 5.69 5.55 -16.27
C LYS A 97 4.76 5.40 -15.08
N LEU A 98 4.51 6.48 -14.35
CA LEU A 98 3.58 6.46 -13.22
C LEU A 98 2.16 6.09 -13.67
N ALA A 99 1.67 6.70 -14.75
CA ALA A 99 0.33 6.40 -15.27
C ALA A 99 0.20 4.92 -15.70
N MET A 100 1.23 4.38 -16.36
CA MET A 100 1.27 2.96 -16.73
C MET A 100 1.24 2.04 -15.51
N ALA A 101 1.98 2.37 -14.45
CA ALA A 101 1.98 1.60 -13.21
C ALA A 101 0.61 1.63 -12.51
N GLU A 102 -0.02 2.82 -12.42
CA GLU A 102 -1.36 2.97 -11.84
C GLU A 102 -2.44 2.23 -12.64
N GLU A 103 -2.32 2.19 -13.97
CA GLU A 103 -3.23 1.45 -14.85
C GLU A 103 -3.03 -0.08 -14.73
N ALA A 104 -1.78 -0.55 -14.69
CA ALA A 104 -1.46 -1.96 -14.46
C ALA A 104 -2.00 -2.43 -13.09
N ARG A 105 -1.87 -1.60 -12.05
CA ARG A 105 -2.43 -1.86 -10.72
C ARG A 105 -3.96 -1.91 -10.75
N ARG A 106 -4.61 -0.95 -11.41
CA ARG A 106 -6.08 -0.93 -11.53
C ARG A 106 -6.61 -2.17 -12.24
N LYS A 107 -5.89 -2.66 -13.25
CA LYS A 107 -6.22 -3.91 -13.94
C LYS A 107 -6.07 -5.12 -13.03
N PHE A 108 -4.93 -5.23 -12.32
CA PHE A 108 -4.69 -6.32 -11.37
C PHE A 108 -5.74 -6.41 -10.25
N LEU A 109 -6.28 -5.28 -9.78
CA LEU A 109 -7.31 -5.26 -8.74
C LEU A 109 -8.74 -5.52 -9.27
N ARG A 110 -8.93 -5.50 -10.59
CA ARG A 110 -10.23 -5.74 -11.24
C ARG A 110 -10.46 -7.20 -11.63
N ASP A 111 -9.38 -7.93 -11.90
CA ASP A 111 -9.35 -9.35 -12.28
C ASP A 111 -9.25 -10.25 -11.03
#